data_AF-A0A150XPJ4-F1
#
_entry.id   AF-A0A150XPJ4-F1
#
_cell.length_a   1.000
_cell.length_b   1.000
_cell.length_c   1.000
_cell.angle_alpha   90.00
_cell.angle_beta   90.00
_cell.angle_gamma   90.00
#
_symmetry.space_group_name_H-M   'P 1'
#
loop_
_entity.id
_entity.type
_entity.pdbx_description
1 polymer ?
#
loop_
_entity_poly.entity_id
_entity_poly.type
_entity_poly.pdbx_seq_one_letter_code
_entity_poly.pdbx_strand_id
1 'polypeptide(L)'
;MDMSQTKLADLIDTLGVMRLEETPESLLGYASRLQEYSDGFVMASEKVGIIFFNKEGDFMHGFNHKGSGPDEYADIYDFWIEGDTIAIFSKASQHIKRYDFNGNFISSVRVPYYAHHVYPIKNGFVYDLNYGVIEDSLKYRVVVVNSEYKLGKALLPFNAFPKMYYFSNSPSLKPYGNGATYLGVMSDSLYLVQNNQVRPLAHFDFGEKWYWTEEAKMNPKMYMPSKGEKVDNINSYIGEEHIWLTATYIMTDTQPFLINRLTGAVVSIDLQNQGDGRYTISPIKWEGNSFFGSIQSNDLITLISELDQSRIKFRRGTTLEEIESSENPVLMWVKFKE
;
A
#
# COMPACT_ATOMS: atom_id res chain seq x y z
N MET A 1 20.24 -11.13 -12.34
CA MET A 1 20.54 -12.38 -11.62
C MET A 1 19.32 -13.27 -11.64
N ASP A 2 19.55 -14.54 -11.95
CA ASP A 2 18.61 -15.62 -11.66
C ASP A 2 18.85 -16.01 -10.19
N MET A 3 18.07 -15.42 -9.28
CA MET A 3 18.21 -15.68 -7.85
C MET A 3 17.35 -16.89 -7.52
N SER A 4 17.93 -17.90 -6.87
CA SER A 4 17.16 -19.02 -6.33
C SER A 4 16.07 -18.48 -5.42
N GLN A 5 14.84 -18.92 -5.63
CA GLN A 5 13.71 -18.50 -4.81
C GLN A 5 13.65 -19.35 -3.53
N THR A 6 13.24 -18.72 -2.44
CA THR A 6 13.03 -19.39 -1.14
C THR A 6 11.55 -19.38 -0.82
N LYS A 7 10.99 -20.53 -0.43
CA LYS A 7 9.58 -20.62 -0.05
C LYS A 7 9.28 -19.68 1.11
N LEU A 8 8.12 -19.03 1.05
CA LEU A 8 7.67 -18.16 2.14
C LEU A 8 7.70 -18.86 3.51
N ALA A 9 7.16 -20.09 3.60
CA ALA A 9 7.09 -20.84 4.85
C ALA A 9 8.47 -21.07 5.51
N ASP A 10 9.52 -21.21 4.68
CA ASP A 10 10.90 -21.38 5.16
C ASP A 10 11.48 -20.10 5.76
N LEU A 11 10.99 -18.93 5.35
CA LEU A 11 11.44 -17.62 5.82
C LEU A 11 10.73 -17.16 7.08
N ILE A 12 9.48 -17.59 7.29
CA ILE A 12 8.73 -17.22 8.49
C ILE A 12 9.47 -17.80 9.70
N ASP A 13 9.51 -17.07 10.81
CA ASP A 13 9.84 -17.53 12.17
C ASP A 13 8.57 -17.68 13.00
N THR A 14 7.76 -16.63 13.12
CA THR A 14 6.44 -16.73 13.78
C THR A 14 5.34 -16.08 12.96
N LEU A 15 4.15 -16.68 12.99
CA LEU A 15 2.96 -16.20 12.31
C LEU A 15 1.84 -15.93 13.32
N GLY A 16 1.49 -14.66 13.52
CA GLY A 16 0.28 -14.26 14.21
C GLY A 16 -0.87 -14.12 13.22
N VAL A 17 -2.08 -14.59 13.57
CA VAL A 17 -3.25 -14.55 12.68
C VAL A 17 -4.47 -13.99 13.39
N MET A 18 -5.30 -13.24 12.67
CA MET A 18 -6.57 -12.72 13.17
C MET A 18 -7.60 -12.67 12.05
N ARG A 19 -8.78 -13.27 12.29
CA ARG A 19 -9.89 -13.24 11.33
C ARG A 19 -10.50 -11.84 11.24
N LEU A 20 -11.23 -11.61 10.16
CA LEU A 20 -12.16 -10.50 10.02
C LEU A 20 -13.54 -11.12 9.85
N GLU A 21 -14.47 -10.81 10.75
CA GLU A 21 -15.83 -11.36 10.70
C GLU A 21 -16.45 -11.10 9.33
N GLU A 22 -17.12 -12.11 8.79
CA GLU A 22 -17.85 -12.00 7.55
C GLU A 22 -19.34 -11.87 7.81
N THR A 23 -19.88 -10.79 7.25
CA THR A 23 -21.29 -10.48 7.18
C THR A 23 -21.60 -9.98 5.75
N PRO A 24 -22.87 -9.90 5.35
CA PRO A 24 -23.24 -9.30 4.07
C PRO A 24 -22.68 -7.89 3.85
N GLU A 25 -22.48 -7.13 4.94
CA GLU A 25 -21.97 -5.76 4.95
C GLU A 25 -20.44 -5.66 5.05
N SER A 26 -19.75 -6.75 5.38
CA SER A 26 -18.30 -6.77 5.64
C SER A 26 -17.51 -7.68 4.69
N LEU A 27 -18.12 -8.12 3.58
CA LEU A 27 -17.45 -8.93 2.58
C LEU A 27 -16.35 -8.16 1.84
N LEU A 28 -15.10 -8.56 2.08
CA LEU A 28 -13.88 -7.94 1.56
C LEU A 28 -13.22 -8.86 0.54
N GLY A 29 -12.94 -8.34 -0.67
CA GLY A 29 -12.14 -9.09 -1.66
C GLY A 29 -10.64 -9.11 -1.34
N TYR A 30 -10.14 -8.09 -0.62
CA TYR A 30 -8.76 -7.97 -0.17
C TYR A 30 -8.68 -6.95 0.98
N ALA A 31 -7.70 -7.11 1.86
CA ALA A 31 -7.47 -6.22 3.00
C ALA A 31 -6.08 -5.58 2.92
N SER A 32 -5.91 -4.62 2.00
CA SER A 32 -4.65 -3.89 1.80
C SER A 32 -4.68 -2.45 2.31
N ARG A 33 -5.86 -1.94 2.67
CA ARG A 33 -6.14 -0.55 3.01
C ARG A 33 -6.73 -0.47 4.40
N LEU A 34 -5.87 -0.58 5.40
CA LEU A 34 -6.23 -0.72 6.81
C LEU A 34 -5.51 0.34 7.65
N GLN A 35 -6.22 0.93 8.61
CA GLN A 35 -5.65 1.78 9.66
C GLN A 35 -6.12 1.32 11.03
N GLU A 36 -5.21 1.40 11.99
CA GLU A 36 -5.50 1.10 13.39
C GLU A 36 -5.94 2.36 14.13
N TYR A 37 -6.84 2.20 15.09
CA TYR A 37 -7.23 3.22 16.04
C TYR A 37 -7.39 2.61 17.45
N SER A 38 -7.87 3.39 18.42
CA SER A 38 -7.96 2.97 19.83
C SER A 38 -8.74 1.68 20.05
N ASP A 39 -9.80 1.43 19.26
CA ASP A 39 -10.76 0.35 19.51
C ASP A 39 -10.72 -0.77 18.47
N GLY A 40 -9.84 -0.67 17.47
CA GLY A 40 -9.67 -1.73 16.47
C GLY A 40 -9.11 -1.23 15.15
N PHE A 41 -9.74 -1.63 14.05
CA PHE A 41 -9.27 -1.43 12.69
C PHE A 41 -10.34 -0.76 11.83
N VAL A 42 -9.92 0.13 10.95
CA VAL A 42 -10.75 0.71 9.89
C VAL A 42 -10.19 0.28 8.55
N MET A 43 -11.04 -0.23 7.67
CA MET A 43 -10.67 -0.60 6.32
C MET A 43 -11.48 0.18 5.30
N ALA A 44 -10.88 0.38 4.13
CA ALA A 44 -11.55 0.98 2.99
C ALA A 44 -11.57 0.02 1.80
N SER A 45 -12.75 -0.18 1.22
CA SER A 45 -12.95 -0.98 0.02
C SER A 45 -13.95 -0.31 -0.90
N GLU A 46 -13.67 -0.34 -2.20
CA GLU A 46 -14.51 0.31 -3.22
C GLU A 46 -15.95 -0.25 -3.29
N LYS A 47 -16.14 -1.50 -2.86
CA LYS A 47 -17.45 -2.17 -2.88
C LYS A 47 -18.32 -1.77 -1.70
N VAL A 48 -17.72 -1.70 -0.52
CA VAL A 48 -18.42 -1.63 0.78
C VAL A 48 -18.24 -0.27 1.48
N GLY A 49 -17.29 0.56 1.03
CA GLY A 49 -16.99 1.86 1.64
C GLY A 49 -15.98 1.73 2.77
N ILE A 50 -16.30 2.32 3.92
CA ILE A 50 -15.50 2.28 5.15
C ILE A 50 -16.12 1.26 6.11
N ILE A 51 -15.30 0.35 6.63
CA ILE A 51 -15.73 -0.70 7.57
C ILE A 51 -14.88 -0.62 8.83
N PHE A 52 -15.52 -0.80 9.98
CA PHE A 52 -14.90 -0.86 11.30
C PHE A 52 -14.95 -2.29 11.84
N PHE A 53 -13.81 -2.73 12.37
CA PHE A 53 -13.67 -3.96 13.12
C PHE A 53 -13.11 -3.65 14.50
N ASN A 54 -13.51 -4.42 15.52
CA ASN A 54 -12.89 -4.32 16.85
C ASN A 54 -11.50 -5.00 16.87
N LYS A 55 -10.85 -5.04 18.04
CA LYS A 55 -9.52 -5.64 18.22
C LYS A 55 -9.47 -7.16 18.06
N GLU A 56 -10.61 -7.82 18.19
CA GLU A 56 -10.79 -9.26 18.01
C GLU A 56 -11.17 -9.61 16.55
N GLY A 57 -11.40 -8.59 15.71
CA GLY A 57 -11.77 -8.75 14.30
C GLY A 57 -13.26 -8.92 14.06
N ASP A 58 -14.12 -8.63 15.06
CA ASP A 58 -15.57 -8.61 14.88
C ASP A 58 -15.99 -7.36 14.12
N PHE A 59 -16.92 -7.52 13.18
CA PHE A 59 -17.53 -6.42 12.45
C PHE A 59 -18.34 -5.56 13.41
N MET A 60 -18.09 -4.25 13.41
CA MET A 60 -18.82 -3.30 14.23
C MET A 60 -19.92 -2.64 13.42
N HIS A 61 -19.53 -1.92 12.37
CA HIS A 61 -20.40 -1.19 11.46
C HIS A 61 -19.59 -0.72 10.24
N GLY A 62 -20.27 -0.10 9.28
CA GLY A 62 -19.64 0.55 8.15
C GLY A 62 -20.54 1.62 7.56
N PHE A 63 -19.99 2.42 6.67
CA PHE A 63 -20.73 3.41 5.89
C PHE A 63 -20.20 3.51 4.48
N ASN A 64 -21.08 3.85 3.54
CA ASN A 64 -20.71 4.05 2.15
C ASN A 64 -21.42 5.27 1.57
N HIS A 65 -20.66 6.31 1.26
CA HIS A 65 -21.14 7.54 0.62
C HIS A 65 -20.59 7.68 -0.79
N LYS A 66 -20.46 6.56 -1.52
CA LYS A 66 -19.99 6.59 -2.90
C LYS A 66 -21.02 7.24 -3.82
N GLY A 67 -20.63 8.29 -4.51
CA GLY A 67 -21.51 9.01 -5.41
C GLY A 67 -20.90 10.31 -5.93
N SER A 68 -21.74 11.27 -6.31
CA SER A 68 -21.33 12.54 -6.92
C SER A 68 -21.92 13.77 -6.23
N GLY A 69 -22.64 13.57 -5.12
CA GLY A 69 -23.19 14.62 -4.29
C GLY A 69 -22.13 15.42 -3.51
N PRO A 70 -22.53 16.56 -2.93
CA PRO A 70 -21.64 17.43 -2.16
C PRO A 70 -20.99 16.73 -0.96
N ASP A 71 -21.68 15.74 -0.39
CA ASP A 71 -21.26 15.01 0.81
C ASP A 71 -20.76 13.58 0.47
N GLU A 72 -20.74 13.21 -0.81
CA GLU A 72 -20.38 11.87 -1.31
C GLU A 72 -18.97 11.84 -1.94
N TYR A 73 -18.20 10.78 -1.76
CA TYR A 73 -16.91 10.61 -2.44
C TYR A 73 -17.09 9.86 -3.77
N ALA A 74 -16.37 10.27 -4.81
CA ALA A 74 -16.45 9.61 -6.12
C ALA A 74 -15.66 8.28 -6.17
N ASP A 75 -14.57 8.22 -5.42
CA ASP A 75 -13.65 7.11 -5.25
C ASP A 75 -12.95 7.25 -3.89
N ILE A 76 -12.48 6.14 -3.33
CA ILE A 76 -11.62 6.18 -2.15
C ILE A 76 -10.20 5.96 -2.68
N TYR A 77 -9.45 7.02 -2.99
CA TYR A 77 -8.10 6.85 -3.54
C TYR A 77 -7.03 6.73 -2.45
N ASP A 78 -7.07 7.62 -1.46
CA ASP A 78 -6.37 7.48 -0.19
C ASP A 78 -7.37 7.72 0.96
N PHE A 79 -7.10 7.17 2.14
CA PHE A 79 -7.89 7.48 3.33
C PHE A 79 -6.99 7.48 4.57
N TRP A 80 -7.40 8.19 5.62
CA TRP A 80 -6.74 8.18 6.91
C TRP A 80 -7.62 8.60 8.06
N ILE A 81 -7.14 8.30 9.27
CA ILE A 81 -7.79 8.67 10.53
C ILE A 81 -7.18 9.98 11.06
N GLU A 82 -8.03 10.95 11.39
CA GLU A 82 -7.70 12.24 12.02
C GLU A 82 -8.44 12.35 13.37
N GLY A 83 -7.90 11.76 14.43
CA GLY A 83 -8.64 11.61 15.70
C GLY A 83 -9.87 10.72 15.49
N ASP A 84 -11.07 11.23 15.74
CA ASP A 84 -12.33 10.50 15.58
C ASP A 84 -13.00 10.74 14.20
N THR A 85 -12.19 11.10 13.21
CA THR A 85 -12.63 11.44 11.84
C THR A 85 -11.95 10.54 10.82
N ILE A 86 -12.72 10.10 9.82
CA ILE A 86 -12.22 9.46 8.60
C ILE A 86 -12.10 10.53 7.52
N ALA A 87 -10.89 10.74 7.03
CA ALA A 87 -10.60 11.56 5.86
C ALA A 87 -10.41 10.66 4.64
N ILE A 88 -11.05 11.00 3.53
CA ILE A 88 -10.99 10.27 2.25
C ILE A 88 -10.56 11.25 1.17
N PHE A 89 -9.44 10.97 0.54
CA PHE A 89 -9.03 11.65 -0.68
C PHE A 89 -9.63 10.93 -1.90
N SER A 90 -10.44 11.67 -2.65
CA SER A 90 -10.98 11.24 -3.92
C SER A 90 -10.13 11.83 -5.05
N LYS A 91 -9.45 10.98 -5.82
CA LYS A 91 -8.64 11.42 -6.95
C LYS A 91 -9.52 11.86 -8.12
N ALA A 92 -10.66 11.23 -8.31
CA ALA A 92 -11.59 11.61 -9.37
C ALA A 92 -12.13 13.03 -9.18
N SER A 93 -12.46 13.41 -7.94
CA SER A 93 -12.98 14.75 -7.61
C SER A 93 -11.93 15.75 -7.15
N GLN A 94 -10.72 15.31 -6.80
CA GLN A 94 -9.65 16.12 -6.19
C GLN A 94 -10.12 16.83 -4.91
N HIS A 95 -10.82 16.10 -4.04
CA HIS A 95 -11.26 16.58 -2.73
C HIS A 95 -10.83 15.63 -1.62
N ILE A 96 -10.62 16.19 -0.44
CA ILE A 96 -10.54 15.46 0.82
C ILE A 96 -11.88 15.66 1.52
N LYS A 97 -12.63 14.56 1.72
CA LYS A 97 -13.90 14.55 2.44
C LYS A 97 -13.70 13.95 3.83
N ARG A 98 -14.37 14.52 4.83
CA ARG A 98 -14.26 14.10 6.22
C ARG A 98 -15.61 13.65 6.75
N TYR A 99 -15.59 12.54 7.46
CA TYR A 99 -16.76 11.94 8.10
C TYR A 99 -16.40 11.57 9.54
N ASP A 100 -17.36 11.63 10.45
CA ASP A 100 -17.19 11.01 11.76
C ASP A 100 -17.20 9.47 11.63
N PHE A 101 -16.94 8.75 12.73
CA PHE A 101 -16.97 7.29 12.73
C PHE A 101 -18.35 6.67 12.49
N ASN A 102 -19.43 7.46 12.59
CA ASN A 102 -20.79 7.03 12.22
C ASN A 102 -21.11 7.29 10.74
N GLY A 103 -20.17 7.88 9.99
CA GLY A 103 -20.35 8.24 8.59
C GLY A 103 -21.08 9.56 8.38
N ASN A 104 -21.28 10.40 9.40
CA ASN A 104 -21.86 11.73 9.19
C ASN A 104 -20.84 12.64 8.54
N PHE A 105 -21.22 13.34 7.48
CA PHE A 105 -20.35 14.30 6.80
C PHE A 105 -19.98 15.47 7.73
N ILE A 106 -18.69 15.81 7.75
CA ILE A 106 -18.12 16.92 8.54
C ILE A 106 -17.70 18.07 7.63
N SER A 107 -16.89 17.79 6.61
CA SER A 107 -16.35 18.83 5.73
C SER A 107 -15.79 18.26 4.43
N SER A 108 -15.62 19.15 3.45
CA SER A 108 -14.97 18.87 2.18
C SER A 108 -14.02 20.00 1.85
N VAL A 109 -12.83 19.66 1.36
CA VAL A 109 -11.84 20.63 0.88
C VAL A 109 -11.27 20.18 -0.45
N ARG A 110 -11.18 21.10 -1.41
CA ARG A 110 -10.54 20.84 -2.69
C ARG A 110 -9.02 20.90 -2.53
N VAL A 111 -8.30 19.92 -3.07
CA VAL A 111 -6.85 20.02 -3.12
C VAL A 111 -6.43 21.02 -4.22
N PRO A 112 -5.50 21.95 -3.94
CA PRO A 112 -5.16 23.05 -4.86
C PRO A 112 -4.40 22.60 -6.12
N TYR A 113 -3.80 21.41 -6.08
CA TYR A 113 -3.01 20.83 -7.16
C TYR A 113 -3.55 19.44 -7.48
N TYR A 114 -3.48 19.04 -8.76
CA TYR A 114 -3.88 17.70 -9.15
C TYR A 114 -2.92 16.68 -8.52
N ALA A 115 -3.35 16.06 -7.42
CA ALA A 115 -2.59 15.07 -6.69
C ALA A 115 -2.97 13.67 -7.17
N HIS A 116 -1.95 12.85 -7.39
CA HIS A 116 -2.11 11.42 -7.59
C HIS A 116 -2.36 10.74 -6.25
N HIS A 117 -1.52 10.98 -5.26
CA HIS A 117 -1.71 10.50 -3.90
C HIS A 117 -1.55 11.63 -2.88
N VAL A 118 -2.23 11.49 -1.75
CA VAL A 118 -2.18 12.43 -0.63
C VAL A 118 -1.92 11.67 0.66
N TYR A 119 -0.96 12.17 1.45
CA TYR A 119 -0.68 11.63 2.77
C TYR A 119 -0.59 12.73 3.84
N PRO A 120 -1.28 12.61 4.98
CA PRO A 120 -1.19 13.57 6.08
C PRO A 120 0.16 13.48 6.80
N ILE A 121 0.69 14.62 7.21
CA ILE A 121 1.86 14.72 8.10
C ILE A 121 1.53 15.70 9.23
N LYS A 122 2.35 15.72 10.29
CA LYS A 122 2.07 16.50 11.53
C LYS A 122 1.56 17.93 11.30
N ASN A 123 2.08 18.64 10.30
CA ASN A 123 1.76 20.05 10.03
C ASN A 123 1.23 20.30 8.61
N GLY A 124 0.54 19.33 8.01
CA GLY A 124 -0.02 19.47 6.67
C GLY A 124 -0.05 18.16 5.89
N PHE A 125 0.31 18.20 4.62
CA PHE A 125 0.20 17.04 3.72
C PHE A 125 1.41 16.95 2.78
N VAL A 126 1.67 15.72 2.32
CA VAL A 126 2.54 15.44 1.17
C VAL A 126 1.67 15.03 0.01
N TYR A 127 1.82 15.68 -1.14
CA TYR A 127 1.14 15.30 -2.38
C TYR A 127 2.15 14.74 -3.38
N ASP A 128 1.82 13.58 -3.95
CA ASP A 128 2.46 13.07 -5.15
C ASP A 128 1.79 13.71 -6.36
N LEU A 129 2.55 14.50 -7.12
CA LEU A 129 2.08 15.12 -8.36
C LEU A 129 2.49 14.31 -9.59
N ASN A 130 3.22 13.20 -9.39
CA ASN A 130 3.79 12.40 -10.44
C ASN A 130 4.65 13.24 -11.41
N TYR A 131 4.18 13.48 -12.65
CA TYR A 131 4.79 14.38 -13.62
C TYR A 131 3.87 15.58 -13.92
N GLY A 132 3.13 16.06 -12.92
CA GLY A 132 2.25 17.22 -13.02
C GLY A 132 2.99 18.56 -13.06
N VAL A 133 2.31 19.61 -13.52
CA VAL A 133 2.80 20.99 -13.53
C VAL A 133 2.01 21.82 -12.54
N ILE A 134 2.71 22.66 -11.79
CA ILE A 134 2.14 23.66 -10.89
C ILE A 134 2.40 25.04 -11.49
N GLU A 135 1.44 25.97 -11.38
CA GLU A 135 1.62 27.39 -11.77
C GLU A 135 2.28 27.55 -13.15
N ASP A 136 1.75 26.81 -14.13
CA ASP A 136 2.09 26.81 -15.56
C ASP A 136 3.52 26.39 -15.96
N SER A 137 4.46 26.29 -15.02
CA SER A 137 5.88 26.05 -15.34
C SER A 137 6.67 25.22 -14.32
N LEU A 138 6.18 25.11 -13.08
CA LEU A 138 6.90 24.43 -12.01
C LEU A 138 6.72 22.92 -12.12
N LYS A 139 7.83 22.19 -12.26
CA LYS A 139 7.89 20.75 -12.51
C LYS A 139 8.50 20.05 -11.31
N TYR A 140 7.65 19.58 -10.41
CA TYR A 140 8.06 18.89 -9.18
C TYR A 140 7.22 17.64 -9.01
N ARG A 141 7.87 16.55 -8.60
CA ARG A 141 7.15 15.29 -8.38
C ARG A 141 6.38 15.27 -7.07
N VAL A 142 6.85 16.01 -6.07
CA VAL A 142 6.29 16.03 -4.72
C VAL A 142 6.16 17.46 -4.23
N VAL A 143 5.06 17.75 -3.53
CA VAL A 143 4.92 18.99 -2.77
C VAL A 143 4.54 18.70 -1.32
N VAL A 144 4.99 19.60 -0.44
CA VAL A 144 4.54 19.68 0.95
C VAL A 144 3.69 20.94 1.08
N VAL A 145 2.48 20.74 1.57
CA VAL A 145 1.45 21.76 1.79
C VAL A 145 1.16 21.81 3.29
N ASN A 146 0.85 22.99 3.80
CA ASN A 146 0.56 23.17 5.22
C ASN A 146 -0.90 22.80 5.56
N SER A 147 -1.29 22.95 6.83
CA SER A 147 -2.65 22.70 7.33
C SER A 147 -3.74 23.57 6.69
N GLU A 148 -3.38 24.72 6.12
CA GLU A 148 -4.28 25.59 5.37
C GLU A 148 -4.26 25.29 3.86
N TYR A 149 -3.69 24.15 3.44
CA TYR A 149 -3.59 23.71 2.04
C TYR A 149 -2.77 24.67 1.16
N LYS A 150 -1.86 25.45 1.74
CA LYS A 150 -0.96 26.35 1.01
C LYS A 150 0.38 25.68 0.78
N LEU A 151 0.95 25.89 -0.42
CA LEU A 151 2.25 25.33 -0.78
C LEU A 151 3.34 25.81 0.19
N GLY A 152 4.02 24.86 0.82
CA GLY A 152 5.18 25.11 1.67
C GLY A 152 6.49 24.82 0.95
N LYS A 153 6.62 23.64 0.34
CA LYS A 153 7.79 23.23 -0.44
C LYS A 153 7.41 22.45 -1.69
N ALA A 154 8.22 22.61 -2.73
CA ALA A 154 8.22 21.75 -3.90
C ALA A 154 9.55 21.00 -3.96
N LEU A 155 9.48 19.68 -4.20
CA LEU A 155 10.56 18.73 -4.02
C LEU A 155 10.67 17.82 -5.25
N LEU A 156 11.87 17.27 -5.46
CA LEU A 156 12.17 16.39 -6.61
C LEU A 156 11.82 17.06 -7.96
N PRO A 157 12.54 18.13 -8.35
CA PRO A 157 12.33 18.77 -9.64
C PRO A 157 12.65 17.81 -10.80
N PHE A 158 11.96 17.97 -11.93
CA PHE A 158 12.22 17.20 -13.13
C PHE A 158 12.23 18.08 -14.39
N ASN A 159 13.05 17.70 -15.38
CA ASN A 159 13.25 18.51 -16.58
C ASN A 159 12.50 17.97 -17.81
N ALA A 160 12.24 16.66 -17.85
CA ALA A 160 11.59 15.98 -18.97
C ALA A 160 10.31 15.29 -18.52
N PHE A 161 9.25 15.43 -19.32
CA PHE A 161 8.05 14.61 -19.17
C PHE A 161 8.26 13.29 -19.91
N PRO A 162 7.92 12.15 -19.29
CA PRO A 162 7.77 10.93 -20.06
C PRO A 162 6.63 11.13 -21.07
N LYS A 163 6.88 10.82 -22.34
CA LYS A 163 5.86 10.75 -23.38
C LYS A 163 5.04 9.46 -23.28
N MET A 164 5.57 8.46 -22.59
CA MET A 164 4.84 7.26 -22.20
C MET A 164 3.87 7.58 -21.07
N TYR A 165 2.60 7.25 -21.26
CA TYR A 165 1.60 7.33 -20.20
C TYR A 165 1.71 6.07 -19.33
N TYR A 166 2.11 6.24 -18.07
CA TYR A 166 2.20 5.14 -17.11
C TYR A 166 1.53 5.57 -15.80
N PHE A 167 0.66 4.71 -15.28
CA PHE A 167 0.06 4.88 -13.97
C PHE A 167 0.23 3.61 -13.16
N SER A 168 0.47 3.78 -11.86
CA SER A 168 0.44 2.70 -10.88
C SER A 168 -0.72 2.96 -9.95
N ASN A 169 -1.41 1.90 -9.54
CA ASN A 169 -2.40 1.93 -8.46
C ASN A 169 -1.77 1.61 -7.10
N SER A 170 -0.45 1.35 -7.06
CA SER A 170 0.27 1.17 -5.80
C SER A 170 0.38 2.51 -5.07
N PRO A 171 0.17 2.57 -3.75
CA PRO A 171 0.35 3.80 -2.99
C PRO A 171 1.79 4.32 -3.11
N SER A 172 1.95 5.47 -3.78
CA SER A 172 3.27 6.10 -3.93
C SER A 172 3.74 6.75 -2.61
N LEU A 173 2.80 7.08 -1.72
CA LEU A 173 3.07 7.62 -0.38
C LEU A 173 2.65 6.59 0.69
N LYS A 174 3.50 6.38 1.69
CA LYS A 174 3.23 5.48 2.83
C LYS A 174 3.77 6.05 4.15
N PRO A 175 3.13 5.72 5.30
CA PRO A 175 3.62 6.12 6.62
C PRO A 175 5.07 5.66 6.87
N TYR A 176 5.92 6.56 7.38
CA TYR A 176 7.22 6.17 7.93
C TYR A 176 7.71 7.17 8.98
N GLY A 177 7.79 6.75 10.24
CA GLY A 177 8.07 7.63 11.37
C GLY A 177 7.03 8.75 11.46
N ASN A 178 7.47 10.01 11.55
CA ASN A 178 6.60 11.19 11.53
C ASN A 178 6.47 11.85 10.14
N GLY A 179 6.88 11.15 9.07
CA GLY A 179 6.82 11.60 7.69
C GLY A 179 6.21 10.53 6.78
N ALA A 180 6.60 10.56 5.51
CA ALA A 180 6.12 9.60 4.52
C ALA A 180 7.26 9.13 3.61
N THR A 181 7.26 7.85 3.26
CA THR A 181 8.08 7.41 2.13
C THR A 181 7.41 7.75 0.82
N TYR A 182 8.20 8.11 -0.20
CA TYR A 182 7.75 8.39 -1.56
C TYR A 182 8.45 7.47 -2.57
N LEU A 183 7.67 6.73 -3.35
CA LEU A 183 8.13 5.96 -4.50
C LEU A 183 7.20 6.26 -5.68
N GLY A 184 7.62 7.21 -6.52
CA GLY A 184 6.86 7.59 -7.71
C GLY A 184 7.01 6.56 -8.84
N VAL A 185 6.09 6.57 -9.81
CA VAL A 185 6.20 5.73 -11.01
C VAL A 185 7.49 6.00 -11.78
N MET A 186 8.02 4.97 -12.47
CA MET A 186 9.27 5.08 -13.23
C MET A 186 10.44 5.65 -12.40
N SER A 187 10.50 5.26 -11.13
CA SER A 187 11.57 5.57 -10.17
C SER A 187 12.10 4.26 -9.59
N ASP A 188 13.42 4.13 -9.55
CA ASP A 188 14.13 3.09 -8.78
C ASP A 188 14.38 3.50 -7.32
N SER A 189 14.17 4.77 -7.00
CA SER A 189 14.60 5.35 -5.73
C SER A 189 13.42 5.61 -4.82
N LEU A 190 13.52 5.09 -3.60
CA LEU A 190 12.61 5.35 -2.47
C LEU A 190 13.15 6.53 -1.68
N TYR A 191 12.30 7.52 -1.42
CA TYR A 191 12.66 8.71 -0.66
C TYR A 191 11.91 8.79 0.66
N LEU A 192 12.49 9.45 1.66
CA LEU A 192 11.76 9.95 2.84
C LEU A 192 11.44 11.42 2.64
N VAL A 193 10.17 11.76 2.78
CA VAL A 193 9.68 13.13 2.88
C VAL A 193 9.35 13.42 4.35
N GLN A 194 10.13 14.30 4.96
CA GLN A 194 10.03 14.60 6.40
C GLN A 194 10.58 16.01 6.65
N ASN A 195 9.96 16.77 7.56
CA ASN A 195 10.39 18.12 7.92
C ASN A 195 10.63 19.05 6.71
N ASN A 196 9.74 19.01 5.72
CA ASN A 196 9.85 19.81 4.49
C ASN A 196 11.09 19.50 3.63
N GLN A 197 11.71 18.34 3.82
CA GLN A 197 12.88 17.88 3.08
C GLN A 197 12.61 16.51 2.47
N VAL A 198 13.36 16.20 1.41
CA VAL A 198 13.39 14.87 0.79
C VAL A 198 14.81 14.33 0.86
N ARG A 199 14.96 13.05 1.25
CA ARG A 199 16.25 12.35 1.22
C ARG A 199 16.07 10.93 0.70
N PRO A 200 17.03 10.36 -0.04
CA PRO A 200 16.96 8.97 -0.46
C PRO A 200 17.01 8.03 0.76
N LEU A 201 16.26 6.93 0.68
CA LEU A 201 16.24 5.83 1.67
C LEU A 201 16.78 4.53 1.10
N ALA A 202 16.42 4.21 -0.15
CA ALA A 202 16.87 3.02 -0.85
C ALA A 202 16.87 3.27 -2.36
N HIS A 203 17.72 2.54 -3.07
CA HIS A 203 17.75 2.48 -4.52
C HIS A 203 17.65 1.02 -4.93
N PHE A 204 16.66 0.70 -5.77
CA PHE A 204 16.41 -0.65 -6.25
C PHE A 204 16.96 -0.78 -7.66
N ASP A 205 17.99 -1.61 -7.85
CA ASP A 205 18.63 -1.76 -9.16
C ASP A 205 18.24 -3.09 -9.81
N PHE A 206 17.36 -3.02 -10.81
CA PHE A 206 17.04 -4.15 -11.69
C PHE A 206 17.87 -4.14 -12.99
N GLY A 207 18.80 -3.18 -13.14
CA GLY A 207 19.68 -3.02 -14.28
C GLY A 207 18.93 -2.97 -15.60
N GLU A 208 19.37 -3.78 -16.56
CA GLU A 208 18.73 -3.88 -17.87
C GLU A 208 17.30 -4.45 -17.80
N LYS A 209 16.86 -5.05 -16.68
CA LYS A 209 15.48 -5.53 -16.55
C LYS A 209 14.47 -4.40 -16.38
N TRP A 210 14.89 -3.16 -16.14
CA TRP A 210 13.95 -2.05 -16.13
C TRP A 210 13.28 -1.86 -17.49
N TYR A 211 11.96 -1.69 -17.48
CA TYR A 211 11.21 -1.38 -18.69
C TYR A 211 11.38 0.08 -19.13
N TRP A 212 11.36 1.00 -18.17
CA TRP A 212 11.26 2.44 -18.41
C TRP A 212 12.61 3.12 -18.70
N THR A 213 13.43 2.60 -19.60
CA THR A 213 14.67 3.27 -20.05
C THR A 213 14.41 4.71 -20.51
N GLU A 214 15.45 5.55 -20.57
CA GLU A 214 15.29 6.94 -21.07
C GLU A 214 14.72 6.98 -22.49
N GLU A 215 15.08 6.01 -23.34
CA GLU A 215 14.48 5.81 -24.65
C GLU A 215 12.99 5.45 -24.55
N ALA A 216 12.63 4.50 -23.67
CA ALA A 216 11.27 4.04 -23.49
C ALA A 216 10.33 5.15 -22.97
N LYS A 217 10.80 5.92 -21.98
CA LYS A 217 10.09 7.10 -21.45
C LYS A 217 9.76 8.11 -22.54
N MET A 218 10.60 8.22 -23.56
CA MET A 218 10.44 9.17 -24.67
C MET A 218 9.61 8.63 -25.84
N ASN A 219 9.16 7.37 -25.80
CA ASN A 219 8.42 6.75 -26.88
C ASN A 219 6.93 6.54 -26.53
N PRO A 220 5.99 7.36 -27.05
CA PRO A 220 4.57 7.25 -26.72
C PRO A 220 3.91 5.96 -27.26
N LYS A 221 4.54 5.29 -28.23
CA LYS A 221 4.02 4.04 -28.83
C LYS A 221 4.47 2.79 -28.07
N MET A 222 5.40 2.92 -27.12
CA MET A 222 5.99 1.77 -26.44
C MET A 222 5.01 1.12 -25.45
N TYR A 223 3.92 1.80 -25.06
CA TYR A 223 2.87 1.22 -24.21
C TYR A 223 1.96 0.22 -24.96
N MET A 224 2.53 -0.79 -25.61
CA MET A 224 1.83 -1.96 -26.13
C MET A 224 2.47 -3.19 -25.47
N PRO A 225 2.02 -3.57 -24.26
CA PRO A 225 2.73 -4.60 -23.52
C PRO A 225 2.59 -5.94 -24.26
N SER A 226 3.73 -6.49 -24.68
CA SER A 226 3.89 -7.93 -24.85
C SER A 226 4.40 -8.49 -23.52
N LYS A 227 3.84 -9.61 -23.07
CA LYS A 227 4.34 -10.35 -21.89
C LYS A 227 5.87 -10.48 -21.95
N GLY A 228 6.57 -10.08 -20.88
CA GLY A 228 8.03 -10.03 -20.92
C GLY A 228 8.70 -10.00 -19.55
N GLU A 229 10.02 -10.16 -19.56
CA GLU A 229 10.87 -10.26 -18.35
C GLU A 229 11.31 -8.90 -17.78
N LYS A 230 10.71 -7.80 -18.27
CA LYS A 230 11.04 -6.45 -17.80
C LYS A 230 10.15 -6.04 -16.63
N VAL A 231 10.74 -5.36 -15.66
CA VAL A 231 10.05 -4.77 -14.50
C VAL A 231 9.55 -3.39 -14.90
N ASP A 232 8.25 -3.15 -14.77
CA ASP A 232 7.62 -1.87 -15.11
C ASP A 232 7.21 -1.07 -13.86
N ASN A 233 6.91 -1.77 -12.76
CA ASN A 233 6.53 -1.18 -11.49
C ASN A 233 7.17 -1.91 -10.31
N ILE A 234 7.41 -1.15 -9.25
CA ILE A 234 7.81 -1.67 -7.95
C ILE A 234 6.93 -1.04 -6.87
N ASN A 235 6.65 -1.81 -5.83
CA ASN A 235 5.99 -1.36 -4.63
C ASN A 235 6.79 -1.81 -3.41
N SER A 236 6.97 -0.94 -2.41
CA SER A 236 7.77 -1.25 -1.23
C SER A 236 7.07 -0.87 0.06
N TYR A 237 7.26 -1.71 1.08
CA TYR A 237 6.90 -1.46 2.47
C TYR A 237 8.18 -1.60 3.30
N ILE A 238 8.52 -0.55 4.05
CA ILE A 238 9.80 -0.43 4.74
C ILE A 238 9.60 -0.40 6.25
N GLY A 239 10.25 -1.33 6.95
CA GLY A 239 10.39 -1.36 8.41
C GLY A 239 11.80 -0.90 8.79
N GLU A 240 12.16 -0.98 10.07
CA GLU A 240 13.48 -0.55 10.56
C GLU A 240 14.62 -1.41 9.99
N GLU A 241 14.44 -2.73 9.98
CA GLU A 241 15.46 -3.68 9.54
C GLU A 241 15.21 -4.27 8.16
N HIS A 242 13.96 -4.30 7.70
CA HIS A 242 13.58 -5.04 6.49
C HIS A 242 12.76 -4.20 5.51
N ILE A 243 12.83 -4.54 4.23
CA ILE A 243 11.94 -4.05 3.17
C ILE A 243 11.25 -5.26 2.55
N TRP A 244 9.93 -5.19 2.45
CA TRP A 244 9.17 -6.02 1.54
C TRP A 244 9.02 -5.26 0.22
N LEU A 245 9.67 -5.74 -0.83
CA LEU A 245 9.63 -5.16 -2.17
C LEU A 245 8.87 -6.11 -3.09
N THR A 246 7.87 -5.62 -3.80
CA THR A 246 7.19 -6.37 -4.86
C THR A 246 7.54 -5.73 -6.20
N ALA A 247 8.16 -6.50 -7.10
CA ALA A 247 8.37 -6.12 -8.49
C ALA A 247 7.24 -6.68 -9.36
N THR A 248 6.67 -5.83 -10.19
CA THR A 248 5.72 -6.21 -11.24
C THR A 248 6.45 -6.28 -12.55
N TYR A 249 6.27 -7.39 -13.26
CA TYR A 249 6.83 -7.61 -14.58
C TYR A 249 5.71 -7.49 -15.64
N ILE A 250 6.04 -7.01 -16.84
CA ILE A 250 5.04 -6.66 -17.86
C ILE A 250 4.13 -7.83 -18.21
N MET A 251 2.83 -7.69 -17.89
CA MET A 251 1.78 -8.69 -18.14
C MET A 251 2.12 -10.10 -17.61
N THR A 252 2.98 -10.17 -16.59
CA THR A 252 3.36 -11.38 -15.86
C THR A 252 3.07 -11.19 -14.38
N ASP A 253 3.22 -12.25 -13.59
CA ASP A 253 3.08 -12.20 -12.15
C ASP A 253 4.08 -11.27 -11.46
N THR A 254 3.79 -11.00 -10.19
CA THR A 254 4.67 -10.24 -9.31
C THR A 254 5.71 -11.13 -8.64
N GLN A 255 6.88 -10.56 -8.39
CA GLN A 255 7.95 -11.19 -7.60
C GLN A 255 8.19 -10.38 -6.32
N PRO A 256 7.87 -10.94 -5.14
CA PRO A 256 8.27 -10.36 -3.87
C PRO A 256 9.73 -10.67 -3.52
N PHE A 257 10.34 -9.73 -2.82
CA PHE A 257 11.67 -9.82 -2.23
C PHE A 257 11.61 -9.35 -0.78
N LEU A 258 12.32 -10.07 0.09
CA LEU A 258 12.65 -9.61 1.43
C LEU A 258 14.09 -9.10 1.41
N ILE A 259 14.28 -7.85 1.81
CA ILE A 259 15.59 -7.20 1.81
C ILE A 259 15.93 -6.84 3.25
N ASN A 260 17.07 -7.31 3.75
CA ASN A 260 17.64 -6.87 5.01
C ASN A 260 18.40 -5.56 4.77
N ARG A 261 17.95 -4.47 5.41
CA ARG A 261 18.48 -3.11 5.24
C ARG A 261 19.83 -2.91 5.89
N LEU A 262 20.15 -3.71 6.91
CA LEU A 262 21.39 -3.58 7.66
C LEU A 262 22.55 -4.25 6.94
N THR A 263 22.28 -5.37 6.26
CA THR A 263 23.31 -6.16 5.56
C THR A 263 23.29 -6.00 4.05
N GLY A 264 22.17 -5.53 3.49
CA GLY A 264 21.92 -5.52 2.04
C GLY A 264 21.57 -6.88 1.46
N ALA A 265 21.39 -7.92 2.29
CA ALA A 265 20.99 -9.24 1.82
C ALA A 265 19.60 -9.21 1.20
N VAL A 266 19.43 -9.90 0.07
CA VAL A 266 18.17 -9.97 -0.69
C VAL A 266 17.77 -11.42 -0.85
N VAL A 267 16.51 -11.71 -0.52
CA VAL A 267 15.89 -13.01 -0.74
C VAL A 267 14.72 -12.85 -1.70
N SER A 268 14.72 -13.61 -2.80
CA SER A 268 13.55 -13.74 -3.66
C SER A 268 12.58 -14.74 -3.05
N ILE A 269 11.33 -14.34 -2.84
CA ILE A 269 10.35 -15.21 -2.16
C ILE A 269 9.53 -15.97 -3.21
N ASP A 270 9.49 -17.30 -3.10
CA ASP A 270 8.55 -18.13 -3.83
C ASP A 270 7.19 -18.12 -3.10
N LEU A 271 6.17 -17.66 -3.81
CA LEU A 271 4.78 -17.64 -3.34
C LEU A 271 3.97 -18.84 -3.84
N GLN A 272 4.56 -19.79 -4.58
CA GLN A 272 3.86 -21.02 -4.93
C GLN A 272 3.47 -21.77 -3.65
N ASN A 273 2.20 -22.13 -3.57
CA ASN A 273 1.67 -22.94 -2.48
C ASN A 273 1.73 -24.43 -2.86
N GLN A 274 1.51 -25.34 -1.90
CA GLN A 274 1.53 -26.79 -2.17
C GLN A 274 0.38 -27.32 -3.06
N GLY A 275 -0.63 -26.50 -3.40
CA GLY A 275 -1.84 -26.90 -4.13
C GLY A 275 -1.94 -26.38 -5.56
N ASP A 276 -0.83 -26.30 -6.29
CA ASP A 276 -0.71 -25.73 -7.65
C ASP A 276 -1.10 -24.23 -7.77
N GLY A 277 -1.28 -23.54 -6.65
CA GLY A 277 -1.66 -22.12 -6.58
C GLY A 277 -0.52 -21.20 -6.12
N ARG A 278 -0.85 -19.93 -5.90
CA ARG A 278 0.06 -18.92 -5.34
C ARG A 278 -0.60 -18.18 -4.19
N TYR A 279 0.14 -17.95 -3.11
CA TYR A 279 -0.34 -17.14 -1.99
C TYR A 279 -0.60 -15.70 -2.44
N THR A 280 -1.81 -15.21 -2.16
CA THR A 280 -2.21 -13.84 -2.41
C THR A 280 -2.01 -13.01 -1.15
N ILE A 281 -0.82 -12.41 -1.03
CA ILE A 281 -0.43 -11.58 0.11
C ILE A 281 -0.58 -10.10 -0.23
N SER A 282 -1.27 -9.38 0.65
CA SER A 282 -1.41 -7.92 0.59
C SER A 282 -0.64 -7.27 1.74
N PRO A 283 0.53 -6.66 1.49
CA PRO A 283 1.25 -5.95 2.52
C PRO A 283 0.49 -4.69 2.99
N ILE A 284 0.56 -4.38 4.28
CA ILE A 284 -0.03 -3.18 4.88
C ILE A 284 1.08 -2.26 5.40
N LYS A 285 1.94 -2.75 6.28
CA LYS A 285 3.08 -1.99 6.87
C LYS A 285 4.04 -2.92 7.64
N TRP A 286 5.02 -2.31 8.29
CA TRP A 286 5.83 -2.96 9.32
C TRP A 286 5.45 -2.42 10.71
N GLU A 287 5.42 -3.32 11.69
CA GLU A 287 5.20 -3.03 13.11
C GLU A 287 6.42 -3.51 13.91
N GLY A 288 7.33 -2.58 14.20
CA GLY A 288 8.68 -2.94 14.60
C GLY A 288 9.33 -3.84 13.55
N ASN A 289 9.75 -5.04 13.96
CA ASN A 289 10.34 -6.05 13.08
C ASN A 289 9.33 -7.07 12.52
N SER A 290 8.03 -6.88 12.75
CA SER A 290 7.00 -7.77 12.21
C SER A 290 6.39 -7.15 10.95
N PHE A 291 6.32 -7.94 9.88
CA PHE A 291 5.58 -7.61 8.69
C PHE A 291 4.08 -7.79 8.97
N PHE A 292 3.30 -6.74 8.70
CA PHE A 292 1.85 -6.76 8.86
C PHE A 292 1.19 -6.66 7.49
N GLY A 293 0.32 -7.63 7.20
CA GLY A 293 -0.40 -7.72 5.94
C GLY A 293 -1.65 -8.57 6.08
N SER A 294 -2.28 -8.87 4.95
CA SER A 294 -3.37 -9.83 4.86
C SER A 294 -3.08 -10.93 3.84
N ILE A 295 -3.78 -12.04 3.98
CA ILE A 295 -3.75 -13.19 3.09
C ILE A 295 -5.18 -13.71 2.91
N GLN A 296 -5.50 -14.31 1.76
CA GLN A 296 -6.81 -14.94 1.57
C GLN A 296 -6.97 -16.12 2.54
N SER A 297 -8.19 -16.38 3.02
CA SER A 297 -8.46 -17.44 4.00
C SER A 297 -7.96 -18.81 3.53
N ASN A 298 -8.29 -19.20 2.29
CA ASN A 298 -7.83 -20.45 1.66
C ASN A 298 -6.29 -20.56 1.56
N ASP A 299 -5.63 -19.45 1.25
CA ASP A 299 -4.17 -19.39 1.18
C ASP A 299 -3.54 -19.53 2.57
N LEU A 300 -4.17 -18.96 3.60
CA LEU A 300 -3.70 -19.09 4.98
C LEU A 300 -3.78 -20.53 5.47
N ILE A 301 -4.86 -21.26 5.18
CA ILE A 301 -5.01 -22.67 5.57
C ILE A 301 -3.84 -23.49 5.00
N THR A 302 -3.53 -23.26 3.73
CA THR A 302 -2.39 -23.90 3.07
C THR A 302 -1.08 -23.51 3.75
N LEU A 303 -0.82 -22.22 3.98
CA LEU A 303 0.41 -21.74 4.64
C LEU A 303 0.59 -22.31 6.05
N ILE A 304 -0.49 -22.38 6.84
CA ILE A 304 -0.49 -22.96 8.19
C ILE A 304 -0.08 -24.44 8.14
N SER A 305 -0.52 -25.20 7.13
CA SER A 305 -0.13 -26.61 6.96
C SER A 305 1.36 -26.81 6.65
N GLU A 306 2.04 -25.78 6.13
CA GLU A 306 3.47 -25.81 5.81
C GLU A 306 4.36 -25.37 6.99
N LEU A 307 3.76 -24.93 8.09
CA LEU A 307 4.43 -24.43 9.28
C LEU A 307 4.26 -25.37 10.47
N ASP A 308 5.25 -25.38 11.37
CA ASP A 308 5.09 -26.01 12.67
C ASP A 308 4.03 -25.27 13.49
N GLN A 309 3.09 -26.00 14.09
CA GLN A 309 2.01 -25.43 14.90
C GLN A 309 2.54 -24.55 16.05
N SER A 310 3.72 -24.83 16.61
CA SER A 310 4.32 -24.02 17.67
C SER A 310 4.67 -22.59 17.23
N ARG A 311 4.75 -22.36 15.92
CA ARG A 311 5.12 -21.08 15.30
C ARG A 311 3.90 -20.21 14.98
N ILE A 312 2.69 -20.74 15.16
CA ILE A 312 1.42 -20.11 14.78
C ILE A 312 0.70 -19.63 16.04
N LYS A 313 0.23 -18.39 16.01
CA LYS A 313 -0.45 -17.74 17.14
C LYS A 313 -1.76 -17.13 16.68
N PHE A 314 -2.86 -17.78 17.02
CA PHE A 314 -4.19 -17.21 16.84
C PHE A 314 -4.40 -16.09 17.86
N ARG A 315 -4.77 -14.90 17.38
CA ARG A 315 -5.17 -13.79 18.26
C ARG A 315 -6.52 -14.11 18.90
N ARG A 316 -6.83 -13.40 19.99
CA ARG A 316 -8.08 -13.58 20.73
C ARG A 316 -9.28 -13.41 19.79
N GLY A 317 -10.28 -14.28 19.92
CA GLY A 317 -11.48 -14.26 19.07
C GLY A 317 -11.28 -14.86 17.68
N THR A 318 -10.11 -15.45 17.40
CA THR A 318 -9.84 -16.12 16.12
C THR A 318 -9.66 -17.61 16.32
N THR A 319 -10.40 -18.40 15.55
CA THR A 319 -10.24 -19.85 15.42
C THR A 319 -9.97 -20.25 13.97
N LEU A 320 -9.43 -21.45 13.76
CA LEU A 320 -9.24 -21.99 12.41
C LEU A 320 -10.59 -22.27 11.72
N GLU A 321 -11.58 -22.78 12.46
CA GLU A 321 -12.92 -23.06 11.94
C GLU A 321 -13.60 -21.80 11.39
N GLU A 322 -13.53 -20.67 12.11
CA GLU A 322 -14.06 -19.39 11.61
C GLU A 322 -13.36 -18.95 10.32
N ILE A 323 -12.02 -19.09 10.26
CA ILE A 323 -11.24 -18.75 9.05
C ILE A 323 -11.64 -19.64 7.86
N GLU A 324 -11.79 -20.94 8.08
CA GLU A 324 -12.17 -21.92 7.06
C GLU A 324 -13.58 -21.67 6.51
N SER A 325 -14.47 -21.16 7.37
CA SER A 325 -15.84 -20.85 6.99
C SER A 325 -16.02 -19.50 6.30
N SER A 326 -14.96 -18.68 6.18
CA SER A 326 -15.05 -17.30 5.73
C SER A 326 -14.34 -17.04 4.39
N GLU A 327 -14.98 -16.22 3.54
CA GLU A 327 -14.43 -15.60 2.34
C GLU A 327 -13.61 -14.33 2.63
N ASN A 328 -13.67 -13.78 3.85
CA ASN A 328 -12.89 -12.61 4.20
C ASN A 328 -11.39 -12.93 4.33
N PRO A 329 -10.50 -12.02 3.91
CA PRO A 329 -9.08 -12.16 4.11
C PRO A 329 -8.74 -12.13 5.61
N VAL A 330 -7.64 -12.79 5.96
CA VAL A 330 -7.14 -12.88 7.33
C VAL A 330 -5.96 -11.95 7.50
N LEU A 331 -5.92 -11.23 8.60
CA LEU A 331 -4.78 -10.40 8.97
C LEU A 331 -3.66 -11.27 9.53
N MET A 332 -2.42 -10.96 9.14
CA MET A 332 -1.24 -11.70 9.56
C MET A 332 -0.10 -10.79 10.01
N TRP A 333 0.55 -11.20 11.10
CA TRP A 333 1.79 -10.61 11.62
C TRP A 333 2.90 -11.65 11.47
N VAL A 334 3.82 -11.39 10.55
CA VAL A 334 4.90 -12.29 10.21
C VAL A 334 6.20 -11.76 10.77
N LYS A 335 6.86 -12.54 11.61
CA LYS A 335 8.30 -12.35 11.88
C LYS A 335 9.07 -13.27 10.97
N PHE A 336 10.10 -12.77 10.31
CA PHE A 336 11.00 -13.58 9.50
C PHE A 336 12.18 -14.05 10.35
N LYS A 337 12.79 -15.18 9.95
CA LYS A 337 14.05 -15.65 10.52
C LYS A 337 15.17 -14.66 10.18
N GLU A 338 16.14 -14.55 11.09
CA GLU A 338 17.36 -13.74 10.89
C GLU A 338 18.33 -14.35 9.88
#